data_AF-A0A382RJM9-F1
#
_entry.id   AF-A0A382RJM9-F1
#
_cell.length_a   1.000
_cell.length_b   1.000
_cell.length_c   1.000
_cell.angle_alpha   90.00
_cell.angle_beta   90.00
_cell.angle_gamma   90.00
#
_symmetry.space_group_name_H-M   'P 1'
#
loop_
_entity.id
_entity.type
_entity.pdbx_description
1 polymer ?
#
loop_
_entity_poly.entity_id
_entity_poly.type
_entity_poly.pdbx_seq_one_letter_code
_entity_poly.pdbx_strand_id
1 'polypeptide(L)'
;MKTLDDRLLSLDFFRGFTMFLLIAEGTPLFRHMVDPSLNGTLVHAIGTQFHHHPWNGLRLWDLVQPFFMFIVGVAIPFSVAKRMKGGDDFSQVLRHAALRSLLLLFLGVTLASIGPGEITFQFQNVLAQLSVTYLVAVFLMRFSFSTQLIVSFALILLSYSLYRFCTITGYDQPFVVDRNFGA
;
A
#
# COMPACT_ATOMS: atom_id res chain seq x y z
N MET A 1 15.54 11.48 34.96
CA MET A 1 15.05 12.12 33.71
C MET A 1 14.53 11.01 32.82
N LYS A 2 13.21 10.88 32.67
CA LYS A 2 12.61 9.87 31.76
C LYS A 2 13.17 10.17 30.37
N THR A 3 13.95 9.25 29.79
CA THR A 3 14.24 9.29 28.35
C THR A 3 12.88 9.27 27.67
N LEU A 4 12.52 10.33 26.96
CA LEU A 4 11.42 10.27 26.02
C LEU A 4 11.74 9.06 25.14
N ASP A 5 10.92 8.01 25.19
CA ASP A 5 10.98 6.92 24.21
C ASP A 5 11.06 7.61 22.85
N ASP A 6 12.20 7.48 22.16
CA ASP A 6 12.59 8.36 21.06
C ASP A 6 11.70 8.09 19.84
N ARG A 7 10.49 8.65 19.88
CA ARG A 7 9.48 8.53 18.83
C ARG A 7 9.99 9.28 17.62
N LEU A 8 10.09 8.57 16.51
CA LEU A 8 10.52 9.15 15.24
C LEU A 8 9.44 10.11 14.72
N LEU A 9 9.61 11.40 14.99
CA LEU A 9 8.66 12.45 14.59
C LEU A 9 8.43 12.47 13.08
N SER A 10 9.48 12.22 12.28
CA SER A 10 9.38 12.13 10.81
C SER A 10 8.46 10.98 10.37
N LEU A 11 8.51 9.84 11.07
CA LEU A 11 7.67 8.69 10.79
C LEU A 11 6.19 8.99 11.09
N ASP A 12 5.95 9.63 12.23
CA ASP A 12 4.60 10.02 12.66
C ASP A 12 4.02 11.11 11.74
N PHE A 13 4.82 12.11 11.35
CA PHE A 13 4.44 13.14 10.38
C PHE A 13 4.07 12.54 9.02
N PHE A 14 4.92 11.69 8.46
CA PHE A 14 4.68 11.10 7.15
C PHE A 14 3.42 10.22 7.16
N ARG A 15 3.19 9.44 8.21
CA ARG A 15 1.94 8.67 8.36
C ARG A 15 0.72 9.58 8.49
N GLY A 16 0.83 10.67 9.25
CA GLY A 16 -0.24 11.66 9.37
C GLY A 16 -0.56 12.30 8.02
N PHE A 17 0.48 12.62 7.24
CA PHE A 17 0.34 13.15 5.89
C PHE A 17 -0.36 12.17 4.94
N THR A 18 0.01 10.88 4.92
CA THR A 18 -0.67 9.88 4.07
C THR A 18 -2.13 9.68 4.46
N MET A 19 -2.42 9.67 5.78
CA MET A 19 -3.81 9.60 6.27
C MET A 19 -4.60 10.86 5.91
N PHE A 20 -3.98 12.04 6.00
CA PHE A 20 -4.60 13.29 5.57
C PHE A 20 -4.97 13.24 4.09
N LEU A 21 -4.06 12.81 3.21
CA LEU A 21 -4.36 12.66 1.78
C LEU A 21 -5.53 11.71 1.55
N LEU A 22 -5.56 10.55 2.23
CA LEU A 22 -6.64 9.57 2.10
C LEU A 22 -8.01 10.15 2.52
N ILE A 23 -8.06 10.90 3.62
CA ILE A 23 -9.30 11.56 4.08
C ILE A 23 -9.71 12.66 3.10
N ALA A 24 -8.74 13.37 2.52
CA ALA A 24 -8.98 14.47 1.61
C ALA A 24 -9.82 14.02 0.40
N GLU A 25 -9.52 12.88 -0.24
CA GLU A 25 -10.32 12.34 -1.34
C GLU A 25 -11.73 11.89 -0.91
N GLY A 26 -11.89 11.41 0.32
CA GLY A 26 -13.19 11.10 0.89
C GLY A 26 -14.11 12.32 1.01
N THR A 27 -13.58 13.54 0.85
CA THR A 27 -14.38 14.77 0.79
C THR A 27 -14.76 15.11 -0.65
N PRO A 28 -15.99 15.58 -0.93
CA PRO A 28 -16.41 15.99 -2.28
C PRO A 28 -15.65 17.22 -2.82
N LEU A 29 -14.78 17.84 -2.01
CA LEU A 29 -14.04 19.06 -2.32
C LEU A 29 -13.27 18.96 -3.64
N PHE A 30 -12.45 17.92 -3.82
CA PHE A 30 -11.59 17.80 -5.01
C PHE A 30 -12.39 17.57 -6.29
N ARG A 31 -13.54 16.90 -6.20
CA ARG A 31 -14.46 16.74 -7.33
C ARG A 31 -14.96 18.08 -7.85
N HIS A 32 -15.25 19.03 -6.97
CA HIS A 32 -15.66 20.38 -7.36
C HIS A 32 -14.51 21.22 -7.91
N MET A 33 -13.26 20.96 -7.52
CA MET A 33 -12.09 21.67 -8.04
C MET A 33 -11.75 21.30 -9.49
N VAL A 34 -12.26 20.17 -9.99
CA VAL A 34 -12.05 19.70 -11.38
C VAL A 34 -13.25 20.06 -12.29
N ASP A 35 -14.07 21.03 -11.89
CA ASP A 35 -15.16 21.53 -12.73
C ASP A 35 -14.61 22.05 -14.09
N PRO A 36 -15.27 21.72 -15.22
CA PRO A 36 -14.87 22.22 -16.54
C PRO A 36 -14.78 23.75 -16.65
N SER A 37 -15.55 24.48 -15.83
CA SER A 37 -15.49 25.95 -15.74
C SER A 37 -14.16 26.50 -15.20
N LEU A 38 -13.41 25.69 -14.45
CA LEU A 38 -12.11 26.05 -13.87
C LEU A 38 -10.93 25.63 -14.75
N ASN A 39 -11.18 25.10 -15.95
CA ASN A 39 -10.14 24.59 -16.82
C ASN A 39 -9.11 25.69 -17.17
N GLY A 40 -7.81 25.38 -17.04
CA GLY A 40 -6.70 26.33 -17.21
C GLY A 40 -6.33 27.12 -15.94
N THR A 41 -7.07 27.00 -14.85
CA THR A 41 -6.72 27.64 -13.56
C THR A 41 -5.79 26.77 -12.71
N LEU A 42 -5.07 27.42 -11.78
CA LEU A 42 -4.28 26.72 -10.76
C LEU A 42 -5.14 25.76 -9.91
N VAL A 43 -6.39 26.14 -9.64
CA VAL A 43 -7.33 25.34 -8.84
C VAL A 43 -7.63 24.01 -9.52
N HIS A 44 -7.87 24.04 -10.84
CA HIS A 44 -8.08 22.84 -11.63
C HIS A 44 -6.81 21.98 -11.68
N ALA A 45 -5.64 22.59 -11.87
CA ALA A 45 -4.36 21.87 -11.84
C ALA A 45 -4.12 21.15 -10.50
N ILE A 46 -4.42 21.80 -9.36
CA ILE A 46 -4.33 21.17 -8.04
C ILE A 46 -5.37 20.05 -7.92
N GLY A 47 -6.63 20.31 -8.28
CA GLY A 47 -7.71 19.32 -8.21
C GLY A 47 -7.38 18.05 -8.99
N THR A 48 -6.84 18.18 -10.20
CA THR A 48 -6.47 17.01 -11.02
C THR A 48 -5.44 16.08 -10.38
N GLN A 49 -4.58 16.60 -9.49
CA GLN A 49 -3.60 15.77 -8.78
C GLN A 49 -4.24 14.79 -7.79
N PHE A 50 -5.46 15.06 -7.34
CA PHE A 50 -6.24 14.23 -6.41
C PHE A 50 -7.16 13.22 -7.10
N HIS A 51 -6.97 12.98 -8.40
CA HIS A 51 -7.67 11.95 -9.16
C HIS A 51 -6.67 11.01 -9.83
N HIS A 52 -7.02 9.74 -9.96
CA HIS A 52 -6.19 8.75 -10.65
C HIS A 52 -5.86 9.16 -12.09
N HIS A 53 -4.63 8.89 -12.52
CA HIS A 53 -4.31 8.93 -13.94
C HIS A 53 -5.01 7.75 -14.65
N PRO A 54 -5.56 7.90 -15.87
CA PRO A 54 -6.33 6.84 -16.52
C PRO A 54 -5.59 5.52 -16.74
N TRP A 55 -4.28 5.59 -17.02
CA TRP A 55 -3.43 4.41 -17.18
C TRP A 55 -1.93 4.74 -17.07
N ASN A 56 -1.35 5.31 -18.12
CA ASN A 56 0.08 5.64 -18.19
C ASN A 56 0.33 7.05 -17.68
N GLY A 57 0.70 7.19 -16.40
CA GLY A 57 1.05 8.48 -15.82
C GLY A 57 1.16 8.36 -14.31
N LEU A 58 1.47 9.47 -13.66
CA LEU A 58 1.57 9.54 -12.22
C LEU A 58 0.98 10.87 -11.75
N ARG A 59 0.02 10.79 -10.85
CA ARG A 59 -0.51 11.93 -10.09
C ARG A 59 -0.24 11.74 -8.61
N LEU A 60 -0.36 12.81 -7.83
CA LEU A 60 -0.17 12.76 -6.38
C LEU A 60 -1.04 11.66 -5.73
N TRP A 61 -2.27 11.51 -6.23
CA TRP A 61 -3.21 10.51 -5.75
C TRP A 61 -2.70 9.06 -5.90
N ASP A 62 -2.00 8.76 -6.99
CA ASP A 62 -1.45 7.43 -7.26
C ASP A 62 -0.32 7.05 -6.28
N LEU A 63 0.23 8.03 -5.55
CA LEU A 63 1.30 7.83 -4.56
C LEU A 63 0.81 7.45 -3.16
N VAL A 64 -0.48 7.61 -2.85
CA VAL A 64 -1.01 7.37 -1.49
C VAL A 64 -0.75 5.94 -1.02
N GLN A 65 -1.05 4.94 -1.87
CA GLN A 65 -0.81 3.53 -1.56
C GLN A 65 0.70 3.21 -1.45
N PRO A 66 1.56 3.60 -2.41
CA PRO A 66 3.02 3.47 -2.27
C PRO A 66 3.57 4.11 -0.99
N PHE A 67 3.05 5.27 -0.58
CA PHE A 67 3.46 5.92 0.66
C PHE A 67 3.07 5.11 1.90
N PHE A 68 1.86 4.52 1.93
CA PHE A 68 1.49 3.60 3.00
C PHE A 68 2.41 2.37 3.08
N MET A 69 2.73 1.76 1.94
CA MET A 69 3.64 0.62 1.88
C MET A 69 5.04 0.99 2.38
N PHE A 70 5.57 2.12 1.91
CA PHE A 70 6.88 2.62 2.29
C PHE A 70 6.98 2.89 3.79
N ILE A 71 6.04 3.66 4.35
CA ILE A 71 6.12 4.06 5.76
C ILE A 71 5.93 2.88 6.71
N VAL A 72 5.08 1.91 6.32
CA VAL A 72 4.95 0.65 7.07
C VAL A 72 6.24 -0.15 6.98
N GLY A 73 6.84 -0.27 5.80
CA GLY A 73 8.14 -0.92 5.61
C GLY A 73 9.24 -0.33 6.49
N VAL A 74 9.36 1.01 6.53
CA VAL A 74 10.31 1.70 7.41
C VAL A 74 10.00 1.47 8.89
N ALA A 75 8.72 1.38 9.28
CA ALA A 75 8.33 1.19 10.67
C ALA A 75 8.56 -0.24 11.21
N ILE A 76 8.62 -1.25 10.32
CA ILE A 76 8.73 -2.67 10.70
C ILE A 76 9.99 -2.95 11.55
N PRO A 77 11.23 -2.58 11.13
CA PRO A 77 12.43 -2.88 11.91
C PRO A 77 12.40 -2.27 13.32
N PHE A 78 11.90 -1.04 13.45
CA PHE A 78 11.76 -0.38 14.75
C PHE A 78 10.75 -1.11 15.65
N SER A 79 9.62 -1.52 15.07
CA SER A 79 8.58 -2.28 15.80
C SER A 79 9.11 -3.64 16.27
N VAL A 80 9.84 -4.37 15.42
CA VAL A 80 10.41 -5.68 15.76
C VAL A 80 11.49 -5.53 16.82
N ALA A 81 12.43 -4.59 16.63
CA ALA A 81 13.50 -4.33 17.60
C ALA A 81 12.95 -3.94 18.98
N LYS A 82 11.88 -3.13 19.03
CA LYS A 82 11.22 -2.74 20.29
C LYS A 82 10.66 -3.95 21.04
N ARG A 83 10.02 -4.88 20.33
CA ARG A 83 9.44 -6.09 20.93
C ARG A 83 10.50 -7.08 21.39
N MET A 84 11.54 -7.29 20.59
CA MET A 84 12.66 -8.15 20.96
C MET A 84 13.40 -7.61 22.20
N LYS A 85 13.60 -6.28 22.29
CA LYS A 85 14.12 -5.64 23.52
C LYS A 85 13.19 -5.81 24.72
N GLY A 86 11.89 -5.97 24.49
CA GLY A 86 10.87 -6.24 25.50
C GLY A 86 10.80 -7.71 25.94
N GLY A 87 11.63 -8.60 25.38
CA GLY A 87 11.69 -10.02 25.76
C GLY A 87 10.92 -10.98 24.85
N ASP A 88 10.24 -10.47 23.81
CA ASP A 88 9.57 -11.34 22.83
C ASP A 88 10.60 -12.09 21.98
N ASP A 89 10.38 -13.39 21.78
CA ASP A 89 11.09 -14.12 20.73
C ASP A 89 10.50 -13.80 19.34
N PHE A 90 11.22 -14.21 18.29
CA PHE A 90 10.78 -13.95 16.91
C PHE A 90 9.47 -14.65 16.54
N SER A 91 9.18 -15.82 17.13
CA SER A 91 7.91 -16.54 16.89
C SER A 91 6.72 -15.76 17.45
N GLN A 92 6.88 -15.15 18.63
CA GLN A 92 5.89 -14.27 19.24
C GLN A 92 5.65 -13.01 18.39
N VAL A 93 6.72 -12.41 17.87
CA VAL A 93 6.62 -11.28 16.93
C VAL A 93 5.88 -11.70 15.65
N LEU A 94 6.23 -12.86 15.08
CA LEU A 94 5.60 -13.38 13.87
C LEU A 94 4.12 -13.72 14.09
N ARG A 95 3.77 -14.33 15.22
CA ARG A 95 2.38 -14.63 15.59
C ARG A 95 1.56 -13.35 15.72
N HIS A 96 2.12 -12.33 16.36
CA HIS A 96 1.45 -11.04 16.43
C HIS A 96 1.28 -10.42 15.04
N ALA A 97 2.31 -10.51 14.19
CA ALA A 97 2.23 -10.00 12.83
C ALA A 97 1.14 -10.74 12.02
N ALA A 98 1.05 -12.06 12.14
CA ALA A 98 0.03 -12.88 11.50
C ALA A 98 -1.39 -12.50 11.95
N LEU A 99 -1.62 -12.28 13.25
CA LEU A 99 -2.91 -11.82 13.76
C LEU A 99 -3.29 -10.43 13.23
N ARG A 100 -2.32 -9.50 13.21
CA ARG A 100 -2.52 -8.17 12.63
C ARG A 100 -2.85 -8.26 11.14
N SER A 101 -2.15 -9.09 10.39
CA SER A 101 -2.40 -9.32 8.97
C SER A 101 -3.78 -9.92 8.74
N LEU A 102 -4.20 -10.91 9.53
CA LEU A 102 -5.54 -11.48 9.44
C LEU A 102 -6.63 -10.41 9.64
N LEU A 103 -6.46 -9.55 10.66
CA LEU A 103 -7.38 -8.45 10.92
C LEU A 103 -7.41 -7.44 9.76
N LEU A 104 -6.25 -7.06 9.21
CA LEU A 104 -6.18 -6.15 8.06
C LEU A 104 -6.84 -6.75 6.82
N LEU A 105 -6.62 -8.04 6.56
CA LEU A 105 -7.25 -8.74 5.44
C LEU A 105 -8.77 -8.79 5.61
N PHE A 106 -9.22 -9.16 6.80
CA PHE A 106 -10.65 -9.20 7.14
C PHE A 106 -11.30 -7.82 6.96
N LEU A 107 -10.69 -6.77 7.49
CA LEU A 107 -11.18 -5.40 7.34
C LEU A 107 -11.18 -4.94 5.88
N GLY A 108 -10.13 -5.27 5.11
CA GLY A 108 -10.04 -4.93 3.69
C GLY A 108 -11.12 -5.59 2.85
N VAL A 109 -11.36 -6.88 3.04
CA VAL A 109 -12.42 -7.62 2.32
C VAL A 109 -13.81 -7.15 2.75
N THR A 110 -14.02 -6.93 4.05
CA THR A 110 -15.29 -6.43 4.57
C THR A 110 -15.61 -5.04 3.99
N LEU A 111 -14.64 -4.12 3.98
CA LEU A 111 -14.83 -2.78 3.43
C LEU A 111 -15.17 -2.83 1.93
N ALA A 112 -14.49 -3.69 1.17
CA ALA A 112 -14.79 -3.89 -0.26
C ALA A 112 -16.20 -4.46 -0.49
N SER A 113 -16.70 -5.29 0.42
CA SER A 113 -18.04 -5.91 0.32
C SER A 113 -19.18 -4.98 0.74
N ILE A 114 -18.93 -3.85 1.40
CA ILE A 114 -20.00 -2.93 1.86
C ILE A 114 -20.59 -2.13 0.70
N GLY A 115 -19.76 -1.61 -0.20
CA GLY A 115 -20.21 -0.69 -1.26
C GLY A 115 -21.15 -1.31 -2.31
N PRO A 116 -20.81 -2.48 -2.89
CA PRO A 116 -21.57 -3.06 -4.00
C PRO A 116 -22.94 -3.66 -3.61
N GLY A 117 -23.22 -3.88 -2.32
CA GLY A 117 -24.41 -4.61 -1.88
C GLY A 117 -24.29 -6.14 -2.06
N GLU A 118 -23.14 -6.63 -2.50
CA GLU A 118 -22.80 -8.04 -2.67
C GLU A 118 -21.46 -8.35 -2.00
N ILE A 119 -21.26 -9.60 -1.59
CA ILE A 119 -19.96 -10.04 -1.07
C ILE A 119 -18.96 -10.09 -2.22
N THR A 120 -18.05 -9.11 -2.25
CA THR A 120 -16.99 -9.04 -3.26
C THR A 120 -15.62 -9.26 -2.63
N PHE A 121 -14.85 -10.18 -3.22
CA PHE A 121 -13.50 -10.48 -2.77
C PHE A 121 -12.48 -9.64 -3.54
N GLN A 122 -12.39 -8.36 -3.20
CA GLN A 122 -11.39 -7.45 -3.79
C GLN A 122 -10.17 -7.34 -2.88
N PHE A 123 -9.02 -7.78 -3.39
CA PHE A 123 -7.73 -7.73 -2.67
C PHE A 123 -6.84 -6.55 -3.07
N GLN A 124 -7.34 -5.70 -3.97
CA GLN A 124 -6.59 -4.56 -4.50
C GLN A 124 -6.58 -3.34 -3.55
N ASN A 125 -7.34 -3.35 -2.46
CA ASN A 125 -7.34 -2.26 -1.49
C ASN A 125 -6.08 -2.24 -0.61
N VAL A 126 -5.77 -1.06 -0.05
CA VAL A 126 -4.56 -0.82 0.75
C VAL A 126 -4.47 -1.76 1.96
N LEU A 127 -5.59 -2.07 2.63
CA LEU A 127 -5.59 -2.93 3.82
C LEU A 127 -5.25 -4.39 3.47
N ALA A 128 -5.88 -4.92 2.43
CA ALA A 128 -5.62 -6.28 1.95
C ALA A 128 -4.17 -6.42 1.50
N GLN A 129 -3.64 -5.46 0.74
CA GLN A 129 -2.23 -5.51 0.34
C GLN A 129 -1.27 -5.39 1.53
N LEU A 130 -1.54 -4.48 2.47
CA LEU A 130 -0.72 -4.33 3.69
C LEU A 130 -0.75 -5.59 4.55
N SER A 131 -1.84 -6.34 4.57
CA SER A 131 -1.92 -7.59 5.32
C SER A 131 -0.86 -8.59 4.88
N VAL A 132 -0.69 -8.76 3.56
CA VAL A 132 0.25 -9.72 2.99
C VAL A 132 1.67 -9.19 3.07
N THR A 133 1.90 -7.95 2.61
CA THR A 133 3.25 -7.39 2.53
C THR A 133 3.88 -7.21 3.91
N TYR A 134 3.10 -6.82 4.92
CA TYR A 134 3.57 -6.71 6.30
C TYR A 134 4.04 -8.07 6.85
N LEU A 135 3.25 -9.13 6.66
CA LEU A 135 3.59 -10.46 7.14
C LEU A 135 4.84 -11.00 6.45
N VAL A 136 4.92 -10.87 5.13
CA VAL A 136 6.08 -11.27 4.34
C VAL A 136 7.32 -10.50 4.76
N ALA A 137 7.23 -9.18 4.93
CA ALA A 137 8.35 -8.35 5.35
C ALA A 137 8.84 -8.72 6.76
N VAL A 138 7.95 -8.90 7.74
CA VAL A 138 8.32 -9.36 9.09
C VAL A 138 8.96 -10.74 9.03
N PHE A 139 8.42 -11.68 8.25
CA PHE A 139 9.01 -13.01 8.08
C PHE A 139 10.41 -12.94 7.48
N LEU A 140 10.62 -12.10 6.46
CA LEU A 140 11.92 -11.95 5.80
C LEU A 140 13.02 -11.37 6.70
N MET A 141 12.66 -10.65 7.77
CA MET A 141 13.63 -10.07 8.70
C MET A 141 14.52 -11.10 9.41
N ARG A 142 14.11 -12.37 9.48
CA ARG A 142 14.95 -13.42 10.09
C ARG A 142 16.15 -13.81 9.21
N PHE A 143 16.13 -13.44 7.93
CA PHE A 143 17.17 -13.78 6.98
C PHE A 143 18.16 -12.64 6.80
N SER A 144 19.32 -12.95 6.22
CA SER A 144 20.36 -11.97 5.95
C SER A 144 19.86 -10.88 5.00
N PHE A 145 20.49 -9.72 5.06
CA PHE A 145 20.21 -8.60 4.16
C PHE A 145 20.28 -8.99 2.68
N SER A 146 21.24 -9.84 2.30
CA SER A 146 21.38 -10.36 0.94
C SER A 146 20.15 -11.17 0.52
N THR A 147 19.63 -12.05 1.39
CA THR A 147 18.41 -12.81 1.10
C THR A 147 17.21 -11.89 0.94
N GLN A 148 17.08 -10.86 1.80
CA GLN A 148 15.99 -9.87 1.69
C GLN A 148 16.04 -9.13 0.34
N LEU A 149 17.22 -8.70 -0.10
CA LEU A 149 17.39 -8.07 -1.41
C LEU A 149 17.08 -9.02 -2.56
N ILE A 150 17.62 -10.24 -2.53
CA ILE A 150 17.39 -11.25 -3.57
C ILE A 150 15.89 -11.54 -3.70
N VAL A 151 15.19 -11.79 -2.59
CA VAL A 151 13.75 -12.04 -2.62
C VAL A 151 12.99 -10.83 -3.13
N SER A 152 13.35 -9.61 -2.73
CA SER A 152 12.70 -8.39 -3.21
C SER A 152 12.85 -8.22 -4.73
N PHE A 153 14.07 -8.34 -5.26
CA PHE A 153 14.30 -8.28 -6.70
C PHE A 153 13.64 -9.44 -7.44
N ALA A 154 13.64 -10.65 -6.87
CA ALA A 154 12.97 -11.81 -7.46
C ALA A 154 11.45 -11.60 -7.55
N LEU A 155 10.81 -11.02 -6.52
CA LEU A 155 9.38 -10.70 -6.56
C LEU A 155 9.06 -9.63 -7.62
N ILE A 156 9.90 -8.61 -7.76
CA ILE A 156 9.75 -7.59 -8.81
C ILE A 156 9.88 -8.24 -10.20
N LEU A 157 10.93 -9.03 -10.42
CA LEU A 157 11.16 -9.71 -11.71
C LEU A 157 10.07 -10.73 -12.02
N LEU A 158 9.58 -11.44 -11.01
CA LEU A 158 8.46 -12.36 -11.14
C LEU A 158 7.20 -11.62 -11.58
N SER A 159 6.86 -10.52 -10.89
CA SER A 159 5.69 -9.71 -11.24
C SER A 159 5.78 -9.15 -12.67
N TYR A 160 6.93 -8.59 -13.05
CA TYR A 160 7.20 -8.13 -14.41
C TYR A 160 7.06 -9.25 -15.45
N SER A 161 7.62 -10.43 -15.16
CA SER A 161 7.57 -11.59 -16.06
C SER A 161 6.16 -12.10 -16.25
N LEU A 162 5.36 -12.16 -15.18
CA LEU A 162 3.94 -12.52 -15.25
C LEU A 162 3.19 -11.53 -16.16
N TYR A 163 3.42 -10.23 -16.00
CA TYR A 163 2.77 -9.21 -16.83
C TYR A 163 3.21 -9.20 -18.30
N ARG A 164 4.42 -9.68 -18.57
CA ARG A 164 5.01 -9.68 -19.92
C ARG A 164 4.72 -10.95 -20.71
N PHE A 165 4.70 -12.10 -20.03
CA PHE A 165 4.67 -13.41 -20.68
C PHE A 165 3.38 -14.20 -20.48
N CYS A 166 2.52 -13.85 -19.52
CA CYS A 166 1.18 -14.43 -19.46
C CYS A 166 0.32 -13.85 -20.59
N THR A 167 0.10 -14.65 -21.61
CA THR A 167 -0.85 -14.32 -22.68
C THR A 167 -2.26 -14.67 -22.23
N ILE A 168 -3.20 -13.78 -22.54
CA ILE A 168 -4.64 -14.05 -22.40
C ILE A 168 -5.16 -14.33 -23.80
N THR A 169 -6.02 -15.34 -23.95
CA THR A 169 -6.65 -15.66 -25.24
C THR A 169 -7.29 -14.40 -25.85
N GLY A 170 -6.76 -13.96 -27.00
CA GLY A 170 -7.21 -12.77 -27.73
C GLY A 170 -6.43 -11.48 -27.44
N TYR A 171 -5.42 -11.48 -26.56
CA TYR A 171 -4.58 -10.32 -26.26
C TYR A 171 -3.10 -10.71 -26.10
N ASP A 172 -2.28 -10.29 -27.08
CA ASP A 172 -0.83 -10.56 -27.10
C ASP A 172 0.02 -9.35 -26.67
N GLN A 173 -0.61 -8.22 -26.33
CA GLN A 173 0.07 -7.01 -25.89
C GLN A 173 0.25 -7.02 -24.37
N PRO A 174 1.47 -6.81 -23.86
CA PRO A 174 1.72 -6.71 -22.43
C PRO A 174 1.29 -5.34 -21.89
N PHE A 175 0.97 -5.27 -20.60
CA PHE A 175 0.56 -4.03 -19.90
C PHE A 175 -0.68 -3.34 -20.49
N VAL A 176 -1.71 -4.12 -20.80
CA VAL A 176 -3.04 -3.61 -21.18
C VAL A 176 -3.98 -3.63 -19.97
N VAL A 177 -4.73 -2.55 -19.79
CA VAL A 177 -5.78 -2.41 -18.75
C VAL A 177 -6.74 -3.60 -18.84
N ASP A 178 -7.02 -4.24 -17.70
CA ASP A 178 -7.98 -5.37 -17.57
C ASP A 178 -7.74 -6.55 -18.53
N ARG A 179 -6.55 -6.65 -19.11
CA ARG A 179 -6.16 -7.70 -20.08
C ARG A 179 -4.75 -8.18 -19.78
N ASN A 180 -4.51 -8.56 -18.53
CA ASN A 180 -3.24 -9.13 -18.10
C ASN A 180 -3.41 -10.13 -16.94
N PHE A 181 -2.34 -10.77 -16.51
CA PHE A 181 -2.31 -11.69 -15.38
C PHE A 181 -3.05 -11.12 -14.16
N GLY A 182 -4.17 -11.77 -13.79
CA GLY A 182 -5.02 -11.38 -12.66
C GLY A 182 -6.20 -10.47 -13.03
N ALA A 183 -6.42 -10.18 -14.31
CA ALA A 183 -7.66 -9.57 -14.84
C ALA A 183 -8.74 -10.63 -15.11
#